data_AF-A0A4Q5RIB5-F1
#
_entry.id   AF-A0A4Q5RIB5-F1
#
_cell.length_a   1.000
_cell.length_b   1.000
_cell.length_c   1.000
_cell.angle_alpha   90.00
_cell.angle_beta   90.00
_cell.angle_gamma   90.00
#
_symmetry.space_group_name_H-M   'P 1'
#
loop_
_entity.id
_entity.type
_entity.pdbx_description
1 polymer ?
#
loop_
_entity_poly.entity_id
_entity_poly.type
_entity_poly.pdbx_seq_one_letter_code
_entity_poly.pdbx_strand_id
1 'polypeptide(L)' 'MKTVNIPRVDLNTYINGSAADKKHFSNEIGQAFNDTGFITVSNHG' A
#
# COMPACT_ATOMS: atom_id res chain seq x y z
N MET A 1 -21.31 12.91 -1.97
CA MET A 1 -19.88 13.27 -1.98
C MET A 1 -19.11 12.00 -2.31
N LYS A 2 -18.24 11.96 -3.33
CA LYS A 2 -17.36 10.80 -3.57
C LYS A 2 -16.27 10.83 -2.51
N THR A 3 -16.32 9.89 -1.55
CA THR A 3 -15.22 9.65 -0.63
C THR A 3 -14.09 8.99 -1.40
N VAL A 4 -12.97 9.69 -1.55
CA VAL A 4 -11.76 9.12 -2.13
C VAL A 4 -11.12 8.25 -1.06
N ASN A 5 -11.10 6.93 -1.28
CA ASN A 5 -10.41 6.01 -0.40
C ASN A 5 -8.91 6.04 -0.73
N ILE A 6 -8.09 6.50 0.21
CA ILE A 6 -6.63 6.49 0.08
C ILE A 6 -6.13 5.31 0.92
N PRO A 7 -5.75 4.18 0.29
CA PRO A 7 -5.25 3.03 1.02
C PRO A 7 -3.95 3.35 1.78
N ARG A 8 -3.68 2.56 2.81
CA ARG A 8 -2.52 2.71 3.67
C ARG A 8 -1.79 1.38 3.79
N VAL A 9 -0.49 1.40 3.54
CA VAL A 9 0.40 0.24 3.69
C VAL A 9 1.51 0.55 4.69
N ASP A 10 2.17 -0.50 5.18
CA ASP A 10 3.27 -0.41 6.13
C ASP A 10 4.56 -0.97 5.51
N LEU A 11 5.60 -0.14 5.40
CA LEU A 11 6.86 -0.56 4.81
C LEU A 11 7.53 -1.68 5.61
N ASN A 12 7.35 -1.73 6.94
CA ASN A 12 7.89 -2.83 7.74
C ASN A 12 7.31 -4.18 7.34
N THR A 13 6.06 -4.21 6.87
CA THR A 13 5.42 -5.43 6.34
C THR A 13 6.12 -5.90 5.06
N TYR A 14 6.56 -4.97 4.22
CA TYR A 14 7.33 -5.29 3.02
C TYR A 14 8.77 -5.71 3.35
N ILE A 15 9.43 -5.06 4.31
CA ILE A 15 10.84 -5.37 4.64
C ILE A 15 10.93 -6.71 5.37
N ASN A 16 10.17 -6.86 6.45
CA ASN A 16 10.30 -7.96 7.41
C ASN A 16 9.26 -9.07 7.23
N GLY A 17 8.24 -8.88 6.39
CA GLY A 17 7.17 -9.85 6.17
C GLY A 17 7.57 -11.00 5.25
N SER A 18 6.63 -11.92 5.09
CA SER A 18 6.75 -13.08 4.21
C SER A 18 6.69 -12.69 2.71
N ALA A 19 6.96 -13.65 1.83
CA ALA A 19 6.80 -13.43 0.39
C ALA A 19 5.35 -13.05 0.00
N ALA A 20 4.36 -13.57 0.73
CA ALA A 20 2.95 -13.21 0.53
C ALA A 20 2.68 -11.76 0.95
N ASP A 21 3.24 -11.32 2.07
CA ASP A 21 3.09 -9.95 2.58
C ASP A 21 3.73 -8.92 1.64
N LYS A 22 4.93 -9.23 1.13
CA LYS A 22 5.61 -8.41 0.12
C LYS A 22 4.76 -8.27 -1.15
N LYS A 23 4.19 -9.38 -1.63
CA LYS A 23 3.32 -9.38 -2.80
C LYS A 23 2.05 -8.56 -2.55
N HIS A 24 1.43 -8.72 -1.39
CA HIS A 24 0.25 -7.95 -1.02
C HIS A 24 0.55 -6.44 -0.97
N PHE A 25 1.65 -6.04 -0.33
CA PHE A 25 2.10 -4.65 -0.29
C PHE A 25 2.29 -4.05 -1.70
N SER A 26 2.97 -4.77 -2.60
CA SER A 26 3.15 -4.31 -3.99
C SER A 26 1.83 -4.23 -4.77
N ASN A 27 0.92 -5.17 -4.55
CA ASN A 27 -0.40 -5.17 -5.20
C ASN A 27 -1.24 -3.96 -4.76
N GLU A 28 -1.27 -3.63 -3.48
CA GLU A 28 -2.00 -2.48 -2.94
C GLU A 28 -1.49 -1.17 -3.54
N ILE A 29 -0.17 -1.00 -3.71
CA ILE A 29 0.41 0.16 -4.40
C ILE A 29 -0.05 0.22 -5.86
N GLY A 30 0.04 -0.91 -6.58
CA GLY A 30 -0.36 -0.98 -7.98
C GLY A 30 -1.85 -0.68 -8.19
N GLN A 31 -2.71 -1.20 -7.31
CA GLN A 31 -4.14 -0.91 -7.35
C GLN A 31 -4.40 0.56 -7.03
N ALA A 32 -3.83 1.09 -5.95
CA ALA A 32 -4.00 2.49 -5.56
C ALA A 32 -3.55 3.46 -6.64
N PHE A 33 -2.48 3.14 -7.38
CA PHE A 33 -2.00 3.93 -8.52
C PHE A 33 -3.04 4.03 -9.64
N ASN A 34 -3.72 2.93 -9.97
CA ASN A 34 -4.74 2.92 -11.03
C ASN A 34 -6.08 3.53 -10.58
N ASP A 35 -6.48 3.29 -9.32
CA ASP A 35 -7.80 3.68 -8.83
C ASP A 35 -7.84 5.13 -8.32
N THR A 36 -6.94 5.46 -7.38
CA THR A 36 -6.97 6.72 -6.62
C THR A 36 -5.80 7.64 -6.98
N GLY A 37 -4.70 7.10 -7.50
CA GLY A 37 -3.45 7.80 -7.77
C GLY A 37 -2.61 8.12 -6.52
N PHE A 38 -3.14 7.82 -5.32
CA PHE A 38 -2.48 8.11 -4.05
C PHE A 38 -2.57 6.92 -3.09
N ILE A 39 -1.48 6.68 -2.37
CA ILE A 39 -1.38 5.71 -1.27
C ILE A 39 -0.54 6.30 -0.15
N THR A 40 -0.87 5.96 1.10
CA THR A 40 -0.06 6.37 2.26
C THR A 40 0.83 5.21 2.72
N VAL A 41 2.10 5.48 3.00
CA VAL A 41 3.05 4.47 3.47
C VAL A 41 3.49 4.82 4.89
N SER A 42 3.36 3.86 5.81
CA SER A 42 3.76 3.98 7.21
C SER A 42 5.15 3.39 7.43
N ASN A 43 5.84 3.86 8.47
CA ASN A 43 7.12 3.30 8.90
C ASN A 43 8.17 3.26 7.78
N HIS A 44 8.21 4.30 6.95
CA HIS A 44 9.16 4.46 5.85
C HIS A 44 10.44 5.23 6.23
N GLY A 45 10.65 5.45 7.53
CA GLY A 45 11.78 6.20 8.10
C GLY A 45 12.87 5.30 8.66
#